data_AF-A0A0F9QSV9-F1
#
_entry.id   AF-A0A0F9QSV9-F1
#
_cell.length_a   1.000
_cell.length_b   1.000
_cell.length_c   1.000
_cell.angle_alpha   90.00
_cell.angle_beta   90.00
_cell.angle_gamma   90.00
#
_symmetry.space_group_name_H-M   'P 1'
#
loop_
_entity.id
_entity.type
_entity.pdbx_description
1 polymer ?
#
loop_
_entity_poly.entity_id
_entity_poly.type
_entity_poly.pdbx_seq_one_letter_code
_entity_poly.pdbx_strand_id
1 'polypeptide(L)'
;MWAELESNTRLLHSNLAFPLLKKLTEVGDPLAKRVFKEEIAKRLESGYWPVIEFLKNEKYIDLLSREEFFYCLLENDEQGQKEVSIKSLRTYYKKQNIITREL
;
A
#
# COMPACT_ATOMS: atom_id res chain seq x y z
N MET A 1 16.15 6.41 19.58
CA MET A 1 16.66 5.17 18.99
C MET A 1 15.44 4.41 18.44
N TRP A 2 15.11 4.64 17.16
CA TRP A 2 13.99 3.98 16.42
C TRP A 2 14.49 3.28 15.15
N ALA A 3 15.82 3.18 15.00
CA ALA A 3 16.45 2.54 13.85
C ALA A 3 16.33 0.99 13.87
N GLU A 4 15.90 0.41 14.99
CA GLU A 4 15.77 -1.05 15.12
C GLU A 4 14.37 -1.58 14.77
N LEU A 5 13.38 -0.71 14.54
CA LEU A 5 12.03 -1.14 14.15
C LEU A 5 11.87 -1.37 12.64
N GLU A 6 12.91 -1.14 11.84
CA GLU A 6 12.93 -1.60 10.44
C GLU A 6 13.05 -3.13 10.34
N SER A 7 13.50 -3.80 11.40
CA SER A 7 13.81 -5.24 11.40
C SER A 7 12.64 -6.15 11.79
N ASN A 8 11.44 -5.62 12.08
CA ASN A 8 10.28 -6.44 12.46
C ASN A 8 9.04 -6.21 11.61
N THR A 9 9.23 -5.85 10.34
CA THR A 9 8.21 -5.96 9.27
C THR A 9 7.63 -7.38 9.17
N ARG A 10 8.31 -8.38 9.74
CA ARG A 10 7.83 -9.76 9.90
C ARG A 10 6.66 -9.94 10.88
N LEU A 11 6.51 -9.08 11.90
CA LEU A 11 5.38 -9.13 12.85
C LEU A 11 4.11 -8.49 12.26
N LEU A 12 4.26 -7.61 11.27
CA LEU A 12 3.17 -6.92 10.56
C LEU A 12 2.51 -7.77 9.45
N HIS A 13 3.03 -8.98 9.17
CA HIS A 13 2.42 -9.92 8.23
C HIS A 13 1.19 -10.65 8.80
N SER A 14 0.81 -10.40 10.06
CA SER A 14 -0.36 -11.02 10.68
C SER A 14 -1.61 -10.15 10.54
N ASN A 15 -2.79 -10.77 10.45
CA ASN A 15 -4.11 -10.10 10.47
C ASN A 15 -4.30 -9.10 11.64
N LEU A 16 -3.47 -9.17 12.68
CA LEU A 16 -3.46 -8.25 13.83
C LEU A 16 -2.81 -6.89 13.54
N ALA A 17 -2.03 -6.79 12.46
CA ALA A 17 -1.39 -5.55 12.02
C ALA A 17 -2.39 -4.48 11.58
N PHE A 18 -3.49 -4.90 10.94
CA PHE A 18 -4.40 -3.98 10.26
C PHE A 18 -5.18 -3.08 11.24
N PRO A 19 -5.77 -3.60 12.33
CA PRO A 19 -6.44 -2.74 13.33
C PRO A 19 -5.48 -1.81 14.07
N LEU A 20 -4.24 -2.25 14.32
CA LEU A 20 -3.22 -1.43 14.97
C LEU A 20 -2.78 -0.28 14.05
N LEU A 21 -2.48 -0.57 12.79
CA LEU A 21 -2.12 0.45 11.78
C LEU A 21 -3.24 1.46 11.57
N LYS A 22 -4.49 1.02 11.59
CA LYS A 22 -5.66 1.92 11.55
C LYS A 22 -5.64 2.91 12.71
N LYS A 23 -5.55 2.42 13.96
CA LYS A 23 -5.50 3.29 15.14
C LYS A 23 -4.33 4.27 15.12
N LEU A 24 -3.14 3.82 14.70
CA LEU A 24 -1.97 4.68 14.59
C LEU A 24 -2.15 5.75 13.51
N THR A 25 -2.81 5.41 12.40
CA THR A 25 -3.16 6.37 11.35
C THR A 25 -4.19 7.39 11.84
N GLU A 26 -5.19 6.97 12.62
CA GLU A 26 -6.21 7.84 13.19
C GLU A 26 -5.64 8.86 14.19
N VAL A 27 -4.61 8.48 14.97
CA VAL A 27 -3.89 9.43 15.85
C VAL A 27 -2.86 10.30 15.12
N GLY A 28 -2.74 10.15 13.80
CA GLY A 28 -1.93 11.01 12.95
C GLY A 28 -0.46 10.60 12.78
N ASP A 29 -0.09 9.36 13.09
CA ASP A 29 1.28 8.87 12.84
C ASP A 29 1.54 8.79 11.32
N PRO A 30 2.48 9.61 10.77
CA PRO A 30 2.73 9.67 9.35
C PRO A 30 3.40 8.40 8.81
N LEU A 31 4.20 7.70 9.63
CA LEU A 31 4.82 6.43 9.26
C LEU A 31 3.75 5.33 9.21
N ALA A 32 2.87 5.27 10.21
CA ALA A 32 1.77 4.31 10.22
C ALA A 32 0.82 4.53 9.05
N LYS A 33 0.49 5.78 8.71
CA LYS A 33 -0.33 6.11 7.53
C LYS A 33 0.29 5.58 6.25
N ARG A 34 1.61 5.74 6.07
CA ARG A 34 2.33 5.22 4.89
C ARG A 34 2.29 3.70 4.84
N VAL A 35 2.63 3.03 5.94
CA VAL A 35 2.61 1.56 6.03
C VAL A 35 1.20 1.01 5.81
N PHE A 36 0.18 1.71 6.31
CA PHE A 36 -1.21 1.30 6.15
C PHE A 36 -1.67 1.36 4.69
N LYS A 37 -1.33 2.45 3.99
CA LYS A 37 -1.55 2.55 2.54
C LYS A 37 -0.87 1.43 1.76
N GLU A 38 0.38 1.07 2.11
CA GLU A 38 1.10 -0.05 1.47
C GLU A 38 0.37 -1.39 1.68
N GLU A 39 -0.18 -1.63 2.87
CA GLU A 39 -0.92 -2.84 3.19
C GLU A 39 -2.29 -2.92 2.50
N ILE A 40 -2.95 -1.77 2.28
CA ILE A 40 -4.18 -1.68 1.48
C ILE A 40 -3.86 -1.97 0.00
N ALA A 41 -2.79 -1.36 -0.53
CA ALA A 41 -2.34 -1.57 -1.90
C ALA A 41 -2.06 -3.04 -2.20
N LYS A 42 -1.27 -3.73 -1.35
CA LYS A 42 -0.98 -5.17 -1.51
C LYS A 42 -2.24 -6.03 -1.53
N ARG A 43 -3.26 -5.67 -0.76
CA ARG A 43 -4.54 -6.39 -0.71
C ARG A 43 -5.37 -6.13 -1.96
N LEU A 44 -5.35 -4.91 -2.50
CA LEU A 44 -5.97 -4.60 -3.80
C LEU A 44 -5.28 -5.34 -4.95
N GLU A 45 -3.94 -5.40 -4.95
CA GLU A 45 -3.13 -6.12 -5.94
C GLU A 45 -3.47 -7.62 -6.01
N SER A 46 -4.00 -8.22 -4.92
CA SER A 46 -4.42 -9.62 -4.94
C SER A 46 -5.58 -9.91 -5.90
N GLY A 47 -6.36 -8.89 -6.28
CA GLY A 47 -7.54 -9.04 -7.13
C GLY A 47 -8.68 -9.86 -6.49
N TYR A 48 -8.55 -10.30 -5.23
CA TYR A 48 -9.52 -11.18 -4.60
C TYR A 48 -10.76 -10.40 -4.15
N TRP A 49 -11.90 -10.66 -4.81
CA TRP A 49 -13.13 -9.88 -4.64
C TRP A 49 -13.59 -9.69 -3.18
N PRO A 50 -13.64 -10.73 -2.32
CA PRO A 50 -14.05 -10.53 -0.92
C PRO A 50 -13.15 -9.57 -0.14
N VAL A 51 -11.85 -9.53 -0.45
CA VAL A 51 -10.91 -8.59 0.16
C VAL A 51 -11.15 -7.17 -0.36
N ILE A 52 -11.39 -6.99 -1.65
CA ILE A 52 -11.70 -5.68 -2.24
C ILE A 52 -13.02 -5.14 -1.66
N GLU A 53 -14.05 -5.97 -1.56
CA GLU A 53 -15.33 -5.61 -0.96
C GLU A 53 -15.18 -5.22 0.51
N PHE A 54 -14.39 -5.97 1.29
CA PHE A 54 -14.06 -5.61 2.67
C PHE A 54 -13.37 -4.23 2.75
N LEU A 55 -12.34 -3.99 1.94
CA LEU A 55 -11.62 -2.70 1.93
C LEU A 55 -12.52 -1.53 1.56
N LYS A 56 -13.47 -1.75 0.65
CA LYS A 56 -14.47 -0.74 0.23
C LYS A 56 -15.48 -0.45 1.34
N ASN A 57 -16.07 -1.49 1.94
CA ASN A 57 -17.09 -1.35 2.98
C ASN A 57 -16.54 -0.64 4.22
N GLU A 58 -15.30 -0.91 4.55
CA GLU A 58 -14.59 -0.29 5.68
C GLU A 58 -13.97 1.08 5.33
N LYS A 59 -14.14 1.57 4.09
CA LYS A 59 -13.59 2.85 3.60
C LYS A 59 -12.06 2.95 3.66
N TYR A 60 -11.36 1.82 3.65
CA TYR A 60 -9.89 1.82 3.61
C TYR A 60 -9.36 2.31 2.27
N ILE A 61 -10.12 2.14 1.19
CA ILE A 61 -9.77 2.67 -0.13
C ILE A 61 -9.66 4.20 -0.12
N ASP A 62 -10.45 4.89 0.71
CA ASP A 62 -10.46 6.36 0.80
C ASP A 62 -9.15 6.94 1.38
N LEU A 63 -8.31 6.08 1.97
CA LEU A 63 -6.98 6.46 2.43
C LEU A 63 -5.99 6.61 1.28
N LEU A 64 -6.25 5.98 0.13
CA LEU A 64 -5.45 6.11 -1.07
C LEU A 64 -5.84 7.37 -1.84
N SER A 65 -4.86 8.03 -2.45
CA SER A 65 -5.16 9.03 -3.48
C SER A 65 -5.77 8.35 -4.70
N ARG A 66 -6.43 9.11 -5.56
CA ARG A 66 -6.98 8.61 -6.83
C ARG A 66 -5.89 7.92 -7.65
N GLU A 67 -4.71 8.53 -7.72
CA GLU A 67 -3.56 8.04 -8.48
C GLU A 67 -2.99 6.75 -7.86
N GLU A 68 -2.88 6.69 -6.53
CA GLU A 68 -2.46 5.49 -5.80
C GLU A 68 -3.43 4.32 -6.05
N PHE A 69 -4.73 4.58 -6.00
CA PHE A 69 -5.76 3.58 -6.25
C PHE A 69 -5.71 3.03 -7.68
N PHE A 70 -5.63 3.91 -8.69
CA PHE A 70 -5.49 3.46 -10.08
C PHE A 70 -4.17 2.73 -10.33
N TYR A 71 -3.07 3.15 -9.69
CA TYR A 71 -1.79 2.45 -9.78
C TYR A 71 -1.87 1.01 -9.23
N CYS A 72 -2.63 0.79 -8.16
CA CYS A 72 -2.85 -0.55 -7.60
C CYS A 72 -3.74 -1.45 -8.48
N LEU A 73 -4.60 -0.88 -9.31
CA LEU A 73 -5.57 -1.62 -10.13
C LEU A 73 -5.12 -1.83 -11.59
N LEU A 74 -4.31 -0.92 -12.11
CA LEU A 74 -3.85 -0.95 -13.49
C LEU A 74 -2.49 -1.64 -13.56
N GLU A 75 -2.49 -2.92 -13.92
CA GLU A 75 -1.26 -3.55 -14.40
C GLU A 75 -0.88 -2.92 -15.75
N ASN A 76 0.25 -2.23 -15.82
CA ASN A 76 0.93 -2.04 -17.09
C ASN A 76 1.60 -3.36 -17.46
N ASP A 77 1.09 -4.02 -18.49
CA ASP A 77 1.84 -4.94 -19.31
C ASP A 77 2.43 -4.17 -20.50
N GLU A 78 3.73 -4.30 -20.75
CA GLU A 78 4.25 -3.96 -22.10
C GLU A 78 4.16 -5.18 -23.04
N GLN A 79 3.85 -6.39 -22.54
CA GLN A 79 3.85 -7.65 -23.32
C GLN A 79 2.87 -8.76 -22.85
N GLY A 80 1.81 -8.47 -22.09
CA GLY A 80 0.75 -9.45 -21.78
C GLY A 80 1.14 -10.69 -20.95
N GLN A 81 2.32 -10.74 -20.34
CA GLN A 81 2.75 -11.86 -19.50
C GLN A 81 2.56 -11.52 -18.01
N LYS A 82 1.63 -12.22 -17.36
CA LYS A 82 1.34 -12.07 -15.93
C LYS A 82 2.41 -12.75 -15.09
N GLU A 83 3.33 -11.97 -14.58
CA GLU A 83 4.08 -12.33 -13.38
C GLU A 83 3.58 -11.43 -12.25
N VAL A 84 3.16 -12.03 -11.13
CA VAL A 84 2.75 -11.28 -9.93
C VAL A 84 4.01 -10.65 -9.32
N SER A 85 4.44 -9.53 -9.88
CA SER A 85 5.49 -8.68 -9.31
C SER A 85 4.82 -7.62 -8.45
N ILE A 86 5.06 -7.69 -7.14
CA ILE A 86 4.58 -6.74 -6.12
C ILE A 86 4.90 -5.31 -6.58
N LYS A 87 3.93 -4.59 -7.15
CA LYS A 87 4.09 -3.17 -7.52
C LYS A 87 3.71 -2.30 -6.33
N SER A 88 4.52 -2.38 -5.27
CA SER A 88 4.28 -1.62 -4.04
C SER A 88 4.20 -0.11 -4.29
N LEU A 89 3.46 0.62 -3.45
CA LEU A 89 3.46 2.09 -3.44
C LEU A 89 4.87 2.69 -3.31
N ARG A 90 5.86 1.95 -2.78
CA ARG A 90 7.27 2.39 -2.80
C ARG A 90 7.77 2.60 -4.23
N THR A 91 7.37 1.75 -5.17
CA THR A 91 7.70 1.90 -6.60
C THR A 91 7.03 3.13 -7.19
N TYR A 92 5.74 3.36 -6.88
CA TYR A 92 5.01 4.57 -7.28
C TYR A 92 5.70 5.84 -6.78
N TYR A 93 5.96 5.94 -5.48
CA TYR A 93 6.61 7.11 -4.89
C TYR A 93 8.05 7.30 -5.38
N LYS A 94 8.80 6.21 -5.62
CA LYS A 94 10.14 6.29 -6.21
C LYS A 94 10.10 6.84 -7.64
N LYS A 95 9.13 6.40 -8.46
CA LYS A 95 8.95 6.92 -9.83
C LYS A 95 8.62 8.42 -9.82
N GLN A 96 7.72 8.85 -8.95
CA GLN A 96 7.41 10.28 -8.82
C GLN A 96 8.63 11.11 -8.40
N ASN A 97 9.44 10.61 -7.46
CA ASN A 97 10.63 11.32 -6.97
C ASN A 97 11.78 11.37 -7.99
N ILE A 98 11.77 10.52 -9.01
CA ILE A 98 12.68 10.59 -10.16
C ILE A 98 12.18 11.65 -11.16
N ILE A 99 10.89 11.66 -11.48
CA ILE A 99 10.29 12.61 -12.44
C ILE A 99 10.44 14.06 -11.97
N THR A 100 10.29 14.36 -10.68
CA THR A 100 10.48 15.71 -10.14
C THR A 100 11.94 16.17 -10.04
N ARG A 101 12.93 15.29 -10.29
CA ARG A 101 14.35 15.66 -10.34
C ARG A 101 14.85 15.94 -11.76
N GLU A 102 14.08 15.60 -12.78
CA GLU A 102 14.42 15.80 -14.20
C GLU A 102 13.67 17.00 -14.85
N LEU A 103 13.00 17.82 -14.03
CA LEU A 103 12.34 19.07 -14.41
C LEU A 103 12.91 20.23 -13.58
#